data_AF-A0A3Q3JXL1-F1
#
_entry.id   AF-A0A3Q3JXL1-F1
#
_cell.length_a   1.000
_cell.length_b   1.000
_cell.length_c   1.000
_cell.angle_alpha   90.00
_cell.angle_beta   90.00
_cell.angle_gamma   90.00
#
_symmetry.space_group_name_H-M   'P 1'
#
loop_
_entity.id
_entity.type
_entity.pdbx_description
1 polymer ?
#
loop_
_entity_poly.entity_id
_entity_poly.type
_entity_poly.pdbx_seq_one_letter_code
_entity_poly.pdbx_strand_id
1 'polypeptide(L)'
;MSVIGRHQDRKIIKAAVLSRTMKLLVLALAVTLLLTAGEALNCHRCVPKKAGGACELTVETCKPEKDCCAAARFLREPYGHYQKCMAMSDCAMLAMNAYIDINCCRDDMCNTLLKSHLEPENMTVY
;
A
#
# COMPACT_ATOMS: atom_id res chain seq x y z
N MET A 1 -11.67 -5.00 63.49
CA MET A 1 -10.80 -4.64 62.34
C MET A 1 -11.14 -3.24 61.87
N SER A 2 -10.16 -2.32 61.88
CA SER A 2 -10.36 -0.86 61.78
C SER A 2 -10.84 -0.39 60.40
N VAL A 3 -11.75 0.59 60.38
CA VAL A 3 -12.26 1.30 59.18
C VAL A 3 -11.12 1.93 58.36
N ILE A 4 -10.00 2.27 59.03
CA ILE A 4 -8.80 2.86 58.43
C ILE A 4 -8.11 1.88 57.47
N GLY A 5 -8.06 0.58 57.80
CA GLY A 5 -7.44 -0.45 56.94
C GLY A 5 -8.17 -0.64 55.60
N ARG A 6 -9.51 -0.67 55.64
CA ARG A 6 -10.36 -0.78 54.43
C ARG A 6 -10.16 0.39 53.46
N HIS A 7 -9.84 1.57 53.97
CA HIS A 7 -9.65 2.77 53.16
C HIS A 7 -8.27 2.81 52.47
N GLN A 8 -7.25 2.23 53.12
CA GLN A 8 -5.91 2.05 52.54
C GLN A 8 -5.92 0.98 51.45
N ASP A 9 -6.58 -0.16 51.68
CA ASP A 9 -6.73 -1.23 50.68
C ASP A 9 -7.42 -0.74 49.41
N ARG A 10 -8.50 0.05 49.54
CA ARG A 10 -9.23 0.63 48.41
C ARG A 10 -8.38 1.57 47.56
N LYS A 11 -7.46 2.33 48.18
CA LYS A 11 -6.54 3.21 47.46
C LYS A 11 -5.49 2.40 46.68
N ILE A 12 -4.96 1.34 47.28
CA ILE A 12 -3.96 0.45 46.66
C ILE A 12 -4.58 -0.29 45.47
N ILE A 13 -5.79 -0.84 45.63
CA ILE A 13 -6.51 -1.53 44.56
C ILE A 13 -6.81 -0.56 43.40
N LYS A 14 -7.28 0.67 43.68
CA LYS A 14 -7.52 1.68 42.64
C LYS A 14 -6.25 2.06 41.89
N ALA A 15 -5.12 2.26 42.59
CA ALA A 15 -3.85 2.58 41.94
C ALA A 15 -3.33 1.42 41.08
N ALA A 16 -3.45 0.18 41.55
CA ALA A 16 -3.08 -1.01 40.78
C ALA A 16 -3.95 -1.22 39.53
N VAL A 17 -5.26 -0.96 39.63
CA VAL A 17 -6.19 -0.99 38.49
C VAL A 17 -5.84 0.12 37.49
N LEU A 18 -5.62 1.35 37.96
CA LEU A 18 -5.26 2.50 37.11
C LEU A 18 -3.94 2.26 36.34
N SER A 19 -2.95 1.65 37.00
CA SER A 19 -1.69 1.25 36.38
C SER A 19 -1.89 0.20 35.29
N ARG A 20 -2.73 -0.81 35.53
CA ARG A 20 -3.06 -1.83 34.53
C ARG A 20 -3.80 -1.25 33.34
N THR A 21 -4.81 -0.40 33.57
CA THR A 21 -5.57 0.24 32.48
C THR A 21 -4.69 1.13 31.62
N MET A 22 -3.78 1.89 32.21
CA MET A 22 -2.87 2.77 31.46
C MET A 22 -1.91 1.95 30.57
N LYS A 23 -1.37 0.84 31.09
CA LYS A 23 -0.53 -0.07 30.30
C LYS A 23 -1.28 -0.66 29.10
N LEU A 24 -2.53 -1.09 29.30
CA LEU A 24 -3.36 -1.63 28.23
C LEU A 24 -3.69 -0.57 27.18
N LEU A 25 -3.98 0.67 27.58
CA LEU A 25 -4.22 1.78 26.66
C LEU A 25 -2.99 2.10 25.81
N VAL A 26 -1.81 2.16 26.43
CA VAL A 26 -0.54 2.39 25.72
C VAL A 26 -0.28 1.27 24.71
N LEU A 27 -0.52 0.01 25.11
CA LEU A 27 -0.32 -1.15 24.23
C LEU A 27 -1.30 -1.12 23.05
N ALA A 28 -2.57 -0.82 23.32
CA ALA A 28 -3.61 -0.70 22.29
C ALA A 28 -3.26 0.39 21.27
N LEU A 29 -2.87 1.58 21.76
CA LEU A 29 -2.42 2.70 20.92
C LEU A 29 -1.23 2.31 20.04
N ALA A 30 -0.21 1.69 20.62
CA ALA A 30 0.99 1.25 19.88
C ALA A 30 0.63 0.24 18.78
N VAL A 31 -0.23 -0.73 19.07
CA VAL A 31 -0.70 -1.72 18.08
C VAL A 31 -1.52 -1.05 16.98
N THR A 32 -2.42 -0.12 17.28
CA THR A 32 -3.13 0.64 16.24
C THR A 32 -2.18 1.44 15.35
N LEU A 33 -1.16 2.10 15.90
CA LEU A 33 -0.18 2.84 15.09
C LEU A 33 0.60 1.91 14.14
N LEU A 34 1.01 0.75 14.63
CA LEU A 34 1.69 -0.27 13.81
C LEU A 34 0.80 -0.80 12.69
N LEU A 35 -0.49 -1.04 12.97
CA LEU A 35 -1.47 -1.49 11.97
C LEU A 35 -1.79 -0.41 10.92
N THR A 36 -1.69 0.86 11.28
CA THR A 36 -1.87 1.97 10.32
C THR A 36 -0.64 2.26 9.48
N ALA A 37 0.54 1.73 9.87
CA ALA A 37 1.72 1.75 9.03
C ALA A 37 1.51 0.70 7.93
N GLY A 38 0.74 1.06 6.90
CA GLY A 38 0.50 0.21 5.74
C GLY A 38 1.82 -0.24 5.13
N GLU A 39 1.86 -1.49 4.68
CA GLU A 39 3.01 -2.00 3.94
C GLU A 39 3.24 -1.14 2.71
N ALA A 40 4.48 -0.67 2.55
CA ALA A 40 4.83 0.18 1.43
C ALA A 40 5.01 -0.70 0.18
N LEU A 41 4.03 -0.61 -0.73
CA LEU A 41 4.02 -1.36 -1.99
C LEU A 41 5.32 -1.14 -2.77
N ASN A 42 5.95 -2.22 -3.23
CA ASN A 42 7.13 -2.18 -4.08
C ASN A 42 6.77 -2.54 -5.50
N CYS A 43 7.16 -1.72 -6.48
CA CYS A 43 6.86 -1.96 -7.89
C CYS A 43 8.13 -2.04 -8.73
N HIS A 44 8.05 -2.73 -9.87
CA HIS A 44 9.06 -2.56 -10.90
C HIS A 44 9.04 -1.13 -11.44
N ARG A 45 10.23 -0.57 -11.62
CA ARG A 45 10.44 0.76 -12.16
C ARG A 45 11.29 0.72 -13.41
N CYS A 46 10.74 1.21 -14.50
CA CYS A 46 11.41 1.41 -15.78
C CYS A 46 10.71 2.57 -16.48
N VAL A 47 11.39 3.73 -16.61
CA VAL A 47 10.82 4.91 -17.28
C VAL A 47 11.85 5.42 -18.29
N PRO A 48 11.71 5.10 -19.59
CA PRO A 48 12.63 5.56 -20.62
C PRO A 48 12.68 7.09 -20.71
N LYS A 49 13.86 7.65 -20.97
CA LYS A 49 14.04 9.11 -21.16
C LYS A 49 13.35 9.63 -22.43
N LYS A 50 13.09 8.74 -23.39
CA LYS A 50 12.42 9.02 -24.67
C LYS A 50 11.50 7.85 -24.98
N ALA A 51 10.36 8.12 -25.61
CA ALA A 51 9.43 7.08 -26.01
C ALA A 51 10.09 6.13 -27.03
N GLY A 52 9.86 4.83 -26.87
CA GLY A 52 10.54 3.75 -27.61
C GLY A 52 11.97 3.43 -27.14
N GLY A 53 12.54 4.23 -26.23
CA GLY A 53 13.88 4.00 -25.68
C GLY A 53 13.92 2.90 -24.61
N ALA A 54 15.11 2.43 -24.28
CA ALA A 54 15.34 1.51 -23.18
C ALA A 54 15.38 2.23 -21.81
N CYS A 55 15.14 1.47 -20.75
CA CYS A 55 15.39 1.85 -19.36
C CYS A 55 15.97 0.65 -18.59
N GLU A 56 16.66 0.95 -17.50
CA GLU A 56 17.07 -0.07 -16.54
C GLU A 56 15.89 -0.42 -15.63
N LEU A 57 15.62 -1.72 -15.49
CA LEU A 57 14.60 -2.23 -14.60
C LEU A 57 15.12 -2.21 -13.16
N THR A 58 14.47 -1.44 -12.32
CA THR A 58 14.78 -1.33 -10.87
C THR A 58 13.52 -1.59 -10.05
N VAL A 59 13.61 -1.54 -8.73
CA VAL A 59 12.47 -1.60 -7.81
C VAL A 59 12.33 -0.25 -7.12
N GLU A 60 11.10 0.26 -7.02
CA GLU A 60 10.79 1.44 -6.23
C GLU A 60 9.72 1.13 -5.18
N THR A 61 9.91 1.68 -3.98
CA THR A 61 8.88 1.71 -2.96
C THR A 61 7.94 2.88 -3.25
N CYS A 62 6.64 2.60 -3.34
CA CYS A 62 5.64 3.60 -3.66
C CYS A 62 5.51 4.63 -2.53
N LYS A 63 5.37 5.89 -2.95
CA LYS A 63 5.05 6.99 -2.05
C LYS A 63 3.58 6.89 -1.59
N PRO A 64 3.20 7.59 -0.51
CA PRO A 64 1.79 7.81 -0.20
C PRO A 64 1.02 8.26 -1.45
N GLU A 65 -0.24 7.85 -1.57
CA GLU A 65 -1.15 8.14 -2.70
C GLU A 65 -0.83 7.40 -4.02
N LYS A 66 0.26 6.63 -4.09
CA LYS A 66 0.55 5.74 -5.22
C LYS A 66 0.30 4.29 -4.81
N ASP A 67 -0.98 3.94 -4.78
CA ASP A 67 -1.52 2.69 -4.25
C ASP A 67 -1.60 1.55 -5.29
N CYS A 68 -0.95 1.66 -6.44
CA CYS A 68 -0.84 0.58 -7.41
C CYS A 68 0.48 0.57 -8.19
N CYS A 69 0.86 -0.60 -8.69
CA CYS A 69 1.87 -0.76 -9.70
C CYS A 69 1.23 -0.71 -11.10
N ALA A 70 1.84 0.03 -12.02
CA ALA A 70 1.40 0.17 -13.40
C ALA A 70 2.50 -0.31 -14.36
N ALA A 71 2.12 -1.06 -15.40
CA ALA A 71 2.98 -1.40 -16.53
C ALA A 71 2.24 -1.06 -17.83
N ALA A 72 2.69 -0.06 -18.56
CA ALA A 72 2.01 0.43 -19.76
C ALA A 72 2.88 0.30 -21.01
N ARG A 73 2.23 0.08 -22.15
CA ARG A 73 2.78 0.08 -23.50
C ARG A 73 1.88 0.92 -24.39
N PHE A 74 2.47 1.84 -25.15
CA PHE A 74 1.75 2.65 -26.11
C PHE A 74 1.68 1.91 -27.44
N LEU A 75 0.48 1.81 -28.01
CA LEU A 75 0.20 1.05 -29.24
C LEU A 75 0.52 1.85 -30.52
N ARG A 76 0.95 3.10 -30.37
CA ARG A 76 1.29 4.00 -31.48
C ARG A 76 2.76 4.39 -31.40
N GLU A 77 3.35 4.66 -32.56
CA GLU A 77 4.72 5.16 -32.66
C GLU A 77 4.92 6.41 -31.78
N PRO A 78 6.03 6.48 -31.03
CA PRO A 78 7.22 5.61 -31.11
C PRO A 78 7.21 4.41 -30.14
N TYR A 79 6.03 3.84 -29.81
CA TYR A 79 5.87 2.64 -28.97
C TYR A 79 6.53 2.77 -27.60
N GLY A 80 6.19 3.84 -26.88
CA GLY A 80 6.62 4.05 -25.50
C GLY A 80 6.21 2.91 -24.57
N HIS A 81 6.92 2.78 -23.45
CA HIS A 81 6.53 1.90 -22.36
C HIS A 81 6.99 2.48 -21.03
N TYR A 82 6.37 2.04 -19.94
CA TYR A 82 6.88 2.29 -18.60
C TYR A 82 6.37 1.27 -17.60
N GLN A 83 7.11 1.13 -16.50
CA GLN A 83 6.71 0.44 -15.27
C GLN A 83 6.97 1.42 -14.11
N LYS A 84 5.98 1.68 -13.25
CA LYS A 84 6.12 2.57 -12.09
C LYS A 84 4.97 2.43 -11.09
N CYS A 85 5.14 3.01 -9.91
CA CYS A 85 4.05 3.34 -8.99
C CYS A 85 3.10 4.39 -9.61
N MET A 86 1.80 4.19 -9.41
CA MET A 86 0.73 5.08 -9.89
C MET A 86 -0.43 5.08 -8.88
N ALA A 87 -1.31 6.08 -8.95
CA ALA A 87 -2.58 5.99 -8.23
C ALA A 87 -3.51 5.06 -9.00
N MET A 88 -4.26 4.20 -8.31
CA MET A 88 -5.18 3.26 -8.97
C MET A 88 -6.19 3.97 -9.87
N SER A 89 -6.67 5.15 -9.47
CA SER A 89 -7.57 5.98 -10.29
C SER A 89 -6.93 6.42 -11.61
N ASP A 90 -5.66 6.83 -11.60
CA ASP A 90 -4.93 7.23 -12.81
C ASP A 90 -4.72 6.01 -13.72
N CYS A 91 -4.39 4.85 -13.12
CA CYS A 91 -4.18 3.61 -13.86
C CYS A 91 -5.47 3.14 -14.53
N ALA A 92 -6.59 3.12 -13.80
CA ALA A 92 -7.91 2.79 -14.31
C ALA A 92 -8.35 3.75 -15.43
N MET A 93 -8.04 5.04 -15.31
CA MET A 93 -8.32 6.02 -16.36
C MET A 93 -7.54 5.71 -17.64
N LEU A 94 -6.25 5.36 -17.52
CA LEU A 94 -5.44 4.99 -18.67
C LEU A 94 -5.86 3.66 -19.30
N ALA A 95 -6.36 2.72 -18.52
CA ALA A 95 -6.90 1.45 -19.02
C ALA A 95 -8.12 1.61 -19.94
N MET A 96 -8.83 2.74 -19.85
CA MET A 96 -9.93 3.07 -20.78
C MET A 96 -9.44 3.60 -22.13
N ASN A 97 -8.14 3.88 -22.31
CA ASN A 97 -7.60 4.44 -23.53
C ASN A 97 -7.29 3.36 -24.57
N ALA A 98 -7.89 3.45 -25.76
CA ALA A 98 -7.68 2.47 -26.84
C ALA A 98 -6.26 2.43 -27.44
N TYR A 99 -5.38 3.36 -27.08
CA TYR A 99 -4.00 3.45 -27.58
C TYR A 99 -2.95 3.10 -26.51
N ILE A 100 -3.38 2.69 -25.32
CA ILE A 100 -2.50 2.31 -24.21
C ILE A 100 -2.93 0.92 -23.73
N ASP A 101 -2.00 -0.02 -23.80
CA ASP A 101 -2.13 -1.31 -23.16
C ASP A 101 -1.47 -1.24 -21.78
N ILE A 102 -2.24 -1.38 -20.71
CA ILE A 102 -1.78 -1.14 -19.34
C ILE A 102 -2.28 -2.23 -18.38
N ASN A 103 -1.36 -2.74 -17.56
CA ASN A 103 -1.62 -3.62 -16.44
C ASN A 103 -1.56 -2.81 -15.13
N CYS A 104 -2.62 -2.90 -14.32
CA CYS A 104 -2.77 -2.24 -13.01
C CYS A 104 -2.93 -3.30 -11.93
N CYS A 105 -2.11 -3.28 -10.88
CA CYS A 105 -2.16 -4.30 -9.82
C CYS A 105 -1.65 -3.75 -8.47
N ARG A 106 -1.96 -4.44 -7.36
CA ARG A 106 -1.69 -3.97 -5.98
C ARG A 106 -0.77 -4.90 -5.17
N ASP A 107 -0.18 -5.89 -5.83
CA ASP A 107 0.79 -6.79 -5.19
C ASP A 107 2.23 -6.34 -5.49
N ASP A 108 3.17 -6.71 -4.62
CA ASP A 108 4.57 -6.37 -4.83
C ASP A 108 5.10 -6.89 -6.17
N MET A 109 5.72 -6.00 -6.95
CA MET A 109 6.39 -6.26 -8.23
C MET A 109 5.49 -6.93 -9.29
N CYS A 110 4.16 -6.78 -9.17
CA CYS A 110 3.20 -7.42 -10.06
C CYS A 110 3.17 -6.84 -11.48
N ASN A 111 3.68 -5.63 -11.68
CA ASN A 111 3.61 -4.87 -12.93
C ASN A 111 4.65 -5.33 -13.96
N THR A 112 4.50 -6.56 -14.45
CA THR A 112 5.33 -7.12 -15.52
C THR A 112 4.73 -6.80 -16.90
N LEU A 113 5.56 -6.51 -17.90
CA LEU A 113 5.13 -6.20 -19.28
C LEU A 113 4.64 -7.42 -20.08
N LEU A 114 4.73 -8.62 -19.50
CA LEU A 114 4.34 -9.88 -20.15
C LEU A 114 2.87 -10.24 -19.92
N LYS A 115 2.21 -9.69 -18.90
CA LYS A 115 0.81 -10.01 -18.55
C LYS A 115 -0.23 -9.30 -19.41
N SER A 116 0.15 -8.36 -20.27
CA SER A 116 -0.84 -7.56 -21.01
C SER A 116 -1.53 -8.29 -22.18
N HIS A 117 -1.10 -9.53 -22.49
CA HIS A 117 -1.73 -10.38 -23.52
C HIS A 117 -2.28 -11.71 -22.98
N LEU A 118 -2.14 -12.00 -21.69
CA LEU A 118 -2.57 -13.27 -21.10
C LEU A 118 -3.40 -13.00 -19.84
N GLU A 119 -4.70 -13.28 -19.99
CA GLU A 119 -5.77 -13.45 -18.99
C GLU A 119 -6.69 -12.24 -18.68
N PRO A 120 -7.92 -12.26 -19.23
CA PRO A 120 -9.07 -11.59 -18.64
C PRO A 120 -9.71 -12.52 -17.60
N GLU A 121 -9.08 -12.75 -16.44
CA GLU A 121 -9.77 -13.40 -15.33
C GLU A 121 -9.80 -12.48 -14.10
N ASN A 122 -11.02 -12.15 -13.69
CA ASN A 122 -11.41 -11.45 -12.46
C ASN A 122 -11.25 -9.93 -12.39
N MET A 123 -11.77 -9.23 -13.41
CA MET A 123 -12.36 -7.90 -13.17
C MET A 123 -13.70 -8.06 -12.42
N THR A 124 -13.64 -8.51 -11.16
CA THR A 124 -14.74 -8.32 -10.21
C THR A 124 -14.68 -6.89 -9.73
N VAL A 125 -15.53 -6.05 -10.32
CA VAL A 125 -15.95 -4.78 -9.75
C VAL A 125 -16.84 -5.11 -8.54
N TYR A 126 -16.30 -4.95 -7.34
CA TYR A 126 -17.06 -4.74 -6.10
C TYR A 126 -16.51 -3.52 -5.38
#